data_AF-A0ABD0RT26-F1
#
_entry.id   AF-A0ABD0RT26-F1
#
_cell.length_a   1.000
_cell.length_b   1.000
_cell.length_c   1.000
_cell.angle_alpha   90.00
_cell.angle_beta   90.00
_cell.angle_gamma   90.00
#
_symmetry.space_group_name_H-M   'P 1'
#
loop_
_entity.id
_entity.type
_entity.pdbx_description
1 polymer ?
#
loop_
_entity_poly.entity_id
_entity_poly.type
_entity_poly.pdbx_seq_one_letter_code
_entity_poly.pdbx_strand_id
1 'polypeptide(L)' 'GKVPCLENAVLSLAKIQNVRAVEDALQVYMTEMLSIAELPMHPEKLSDIHKIAEKAAIEVFITMSFNDNDQIYHQELM' A
#
# COMPACT_ATOMS: atom_id res chain seq x y z
N GLY A 1 14.77 -16.22 -30.02
CA GLY A 1 14.02 -16.07 -28.75
C GLY A 1 14.91 -15.42 -27.72
N LYS A 2 14.39 -14.50 -26.89
CA LYS A 2 15.17 -13.96 -25.77
C LYS A 2 15.42 -15.09 -24.77
N VAL A 3 16.66 -15.23 -24.32
CA VAL A 3 17.02 -16.18 -23.26
C VAL A 3 16.29 -15.74 -21.99
N PRO A 4 15.59 -16.63 -21.27
CA PRO A 4 15.04 -16.32 -19.96
C PRO A 4 16.17 -15.88 -19.03
N CYS A 5 16.13 -14.66 -18.51
CA CYS A 5 17.07 -14.20 -17.49
C CYS A 5 16.34 -14.06 -16.15
N LEU A 6 17.02 -14.49 -15.08
CA LEU A 6 16.48 -14.48 -13.73
C LEU A 6 16.09 -13.06 -13.30
N GLU A 7 16.91 -12.06 -13.65
CA GLU A 7 16.67 -10.66 -13.33
C GLU A 7 15.33 -10.16 -13.90
N ASN A 8 15.02 -10.43 -15.17
CA ASN A 8 13.73 -10.03 -15.75
C ASN A 8 12.55 -10.74 -15.09
N ALA A 9 12.73 -12.00 -14.65
CA ALA A 9 11.70 -12.73 -13.92
C ALA A 9 11.45 -12.10 -12.54
N VAL A 10 12.50 -11.77 -11.79
CA VAL A 10 12.41 -11.10 -10.48
C VAL A 10 11.78 -9.71 -10.62
N LEU A 11 12.18 -8.92 -11.61
CA LEU A 11 11.58 -7.60 -11.88
C LEU A 11 10.10 -7.71 -12.23
N SER A 12 9.71 -8.71 -13.03
CA SER A 12 8.30 -8.92 -13.38
C SER A 12 7.47 -9.34 -12.16
N LEU A 13 8.03 -10.19 -11.30
CA LEU A 13 7.39 -10.61 -10.05
C LEU A 13 7.24 -9.43 -9.08
N ALA A 14 8.28 -8.59 -8.94
CA ALA A 14 8.24 -7.39 -8.08
C ALA A 14 7.10 -6.45 -8.50
N LYS A 15 6.94 -6.19 -9.80
CA LYS A 15 5.84 -5.36 -10.31
C LYS A 15 4.47 -5.92 -9.94
N ILE A 16 4.25 -7.22 -10.15
CA ILE A 16 2.96 -7.86 -9.84
C ILE A 16 2.67 -7.80 -8.34
N GLN A 17 3.69 -8.07 -7.53
CA GLN A 17 3.54 -8.11 -6.08
C GLN A 17 3.32 -6.72 -5.49
N ASN A 18 4.03 -5.70 -5.98
CA ASN A 18 3.90 -4.34 -5.47
C ASN A 18 2.55 -3.71 -5.85
N VAL A 19 2.01 -3.98 -7.04
CA VAL A 19 0.64 -3.57 -7.40
C VAL A 19 -0.38 -4.17 -6.41
N ARG A 20 -0.27 -5.47 -6.11
CA ARG A 20 -1.16 -6.10 -5.12
C ARG A 20 -0.96 -5.53 -3.72
N ALA A 21 0.28 -5.23 -3.33
CA ALA A 21 0.57 -4.63 -2.04
C ALA A 21 -0.11 -3.25 -1.89
N VAL A 22 -0.17 -2.45 -2.96
CA VAL A 22 -0.92 -1.17 -2.98
C VAL A 22 -2.41 -1.43 -2.82
N GLU A 23 -2.99 -2.34 -3.59
CA GLU A 23 -4.42 -2.68 -3.52
C GLU A 23 -4.82 -3.16 -2.10
N ASP A 24 -4.06 -4.08 -1.53
CA ASP A 24 -4.30 -4.62 -0.19
C ASP A 24 -4.15 -3.54 0.90
N ALA A 25 -3.14 -2.67 0.78
CA ALA A 25 -2.93 -1.56 1.70
C ALA A 25 -4.08 -0.53 1.63
N LEU A 26 -4.54 -0.16 0.43
CA LEU A 26 -5.71 0.71 0.27
C LEU A 26 -6.98 0.10 0.87
N GLN A 27 -7.18 -1.21 0.69
CA GLN A 27 -8.32 -1.90 1.27
C GLN A 27 -8.31 -1.82 2.80
N VAL A 28 -7.13 -1.99 3.42
CA VAL A 28 -6.95 -1.84 4.87
C VAL A 28 -7.20 -0.41 5.30
N TYR A 29 -6.60 0.59 4.63
CA TYR A 29 -6.85 2.01 4.91
C TYR A 29 -8.35 2.35 4.92
N MET A 30 -9.07 1.93 3.87
CA MET A 30 -10.50 2.19 3.73
C MET A 30 -11.31 1.49 4.81
N THR A 31 -10.95 0.26 5.18
CA THR A 31 -11.63 -0.50 6.24
C THR A 31 -11.46 0.19 7.60
N GLU A 32 -10.25 0.60 7.95
CA GLU A 32 -9.96 1.34 9.19
C GLU A 32 -10.68 2.69 9.22
N MET A 33 -10.61 3.47 8.13
CA MET A 33 -11.33 4.75 8.03
C MET A 33 -12.85 4.58 8.21
N LEU A 34 -13.46 3.62 7.52
CA LEU A 34 -14.93 3.43 7.54
C LEU A 34 -15.45 2.78 8.82
N SER A 35 -14.62 2.00 9.52
CA SER A 35 -15.02 1.35 10.77
C SER A 35 -14.98 2.31 11.97
N ILE A 36 -14.14 3.34 11.92
CA ILE A 36 -13.94 4.28 13.04
C ILE A 36 -14.65 5.62 12.79
N ALA A 37 -14.71 6.10 11.54
CA ALA A 37 -15.24 7.43 11.25
C ALA A 37 -16.78 7.48 11.30
N GLU A 38 -17.31 8.31 12.20
CA GLU A 38 -18.74 8.64 12.26
C GLU A 38 -18.95 10.10 11.89
N LEU A 39 -19.59 10.34 10.74
CA LEU A 39 -19.80 11.70 10.24
C LEU A 39 -21.16 12.28 10.69
N PRO A 40 -21.25 13.58 11.00
CA PRO A 40 -20.16 14.57 10.95
C PRO A 40 -19.24 14.50 12.18
N MET A 41 -17.95 14.77 11.98
CA MET A 41 -16.94 14.82 13.05
C MET A 41 -16.00 16.02 12.91
N HIS A 42 -15.34 16.37 14.02
CA HIS A 42 -14.29 17.39 14.02
C HIS A 42 -13.09 16.98 13.14
N PRO A 43 -12.51 17.91 12.35
CA PRO A 43 -11.37 17.61 11.49
C PRO A 43 -10.18 17.00 12.23
N GLU A 44 -9.94 17.41 13.47
CA GLU A 44 -8.83 16.91 14.29
C GLU A 44 -9.00 15.42 14.60
N LYS A 45 -10.22 15.02 14.96
CA LYS A 45 -10.55 13.60 15.20
C LYS A 45 -10.44 12.78 13.92
N LEU A 46 -10.85 13.32 12.78
CA LEU A 46 -10.70 12.65 11.48
C LEU A 46 -9.23 12.47 11.11
N SER A 47 -8.39 13.46 11.41
CA SER A 47 -6.94 13.38 11.21
C SER A 47 -6.29 12.30 12.09
N ASP A 48 -6.75 12.12 13.33
CA ASP A 48 -6.25 11.05 14.20
C ASP A 48 -6.61 9.65 13.68
N ILE A 49 -7.83 9.47 13.17
CA ILE A 49 -8.23 8.22 12.51
C ILE A 49 -7.39 7.97 11.26
N HIS A 50 -7.20 9.00 10.42
CA HIS A 50 -6.37 8.90 9.22
C HIS A 50 -4.95 8.42 9.53
N LYS A 51 -4.29 8.95 10.57
CA LYS A 51 -2.94 8.49 10.97
C LYS A 51 -2.89 7.02 11.37
N ILE A 52 -3.95 6.53 12.03
CA ILE A 52 -4.05 5.11 12.42
C ILE A 52 -4.21 4.23 11.17
N ALA A 53 -5.14 4.60 10.29
CA ALA A 53 -5.42 3.89 9.05
C ALA A 53 -4.21 3.89 8.10
N GLU A 54 -3.54 5.05 7.94
CA GLU A 54 -2.34 5.22 7.13
C GLU A 54 -1.21 4.32 7.63
N LYS A 55 -0.96 4.32 8.95
CA LYS A 55 0.06 3.46 9.55
C LYS A 55 -0.22 1.98 9.28
N ALA A 56 -1.45 1.53 9.47
CA ALA A 56 -1.83 0.14 9.22
C ALA A 56 -1.66 -0.25 7.74
N ALA A 57 -2.05 0.63 6.82
CA ALA A 57 -1.87 0.42 5.39
C ALA A 57 -0.40 0.32 4.98
N ILE A 58 0.45 1.21 5.51
CA ILE A 58 1.90 1.20 5.24
C ILE A 58 2.55 -0.08 5.78
N GLU A 59 2.15 -0.55 6.98
CA GLU A 59 2.67 -1.80 7.55
C GLU A 59 2.33 -3.02 6.66
N VAL A 60 1.12 -3.05 6.09
CA VAL A 60 0.71 -4.09 5.12
C VAL A 60 1.52 -3.99 3.84
N PHE A 61 1.65 -2.79 3.28
CA PHE A 61 2.45 -2.57 2.07
C PHE A 61 3.91 -3.01 2.25
N ILE A 62 4.56 -2.63 3.35
CA ILE A 62 5.96 -3.00 3.62
C ILE A 62 6.10 -4.53 3.78
N THR A 63 5.11 -5.19 4.36
CA THR A 63 5.12 -6.64 4.55
C THR A 63 4.97 -7.39 3.22
N MET A 64 4.19 -6.82 2.29
CA MET A 64 3.81 -7.48 1.04
C MET A 64 4.70 -7.12 -0.15
N SER A 65 5.23 -5.90 -0.18
CA SER A 65 6.03 -5.39 -1.28
C SER A 65 7.47 -5.91 -1.23
N PHE A 66 8.13 -5.92 -2.39
CA PHE A 66 9.56 -6.15 -2.46
C PHE A 66 10.15 -5.51 -3.73
N ASN A 67 11.42 -5.13 -3.65
CA ASN A 67 12.17 -4.57 -4.78
C ASN A 67 11.45 -3.38 -5.47
N ASP A 68 10.75 -2.56 -4.68
CA ASP A 68 10.20 -1.26 -5.10
C ASP A 68 11.30 -0.21 -5.16
N ASN A 69 12.22 -0.39 -6.10
CA ASN A 69 13.30 0.56 -6.33
C ASN A 69 12.69 1.89 -6.80
N ASP A 70 13.25 3.00 -6.32
CA ASP A 70 12.72 4.36 -6.49
C ASP A 70 11.38 4.65 -5.77
N GLN A 71 10.86 3.69 -4.99
CA GLN A 71 9.64 3.85 -4.17
C GLN A 71 8.40 4.23 -4.99
N ILE A 72 8.31 3.77 -6.24
CA ILE A 72 7.24 4.13 -7.16
C ILE A 72 5.89 3.68 -6.61
N TYR A 73 5.81 2.44 -6.12
CA TYR A 73 4.55 1.89 -5.61
C TYR A 73 4.24 2.40 -4.21
N HIS A 74 5.26 2.65 -3.39
CA HIS A 74 5.04 3.34 -2.12
C HIS A 74 4.47 4.75 -2.34
N GLN A 75 4.97 5.51 -3.32
CA GLN A 75 4.41 6.81 -3.70
C GLN A 75 3.00 6.72 -4.31
N GLU A 76 2.66 5.61 -4.96
CA GLU A 76 1.30 5.38 -5.46
C GLU A 76 0.30 5.12 -4.31
N LEU A 77 0.78 4.58 -3.18
CA LEU A 77 -0.02 4.38 -1.98
C LEU A 77 -0.25 5.68 -1.17
N MET A 78 0.71 6.62 -1.20
CA MET A 78 0.68 7.88 -0.44
C MET A 78 -0.12 8.99 -1.13
#